data_AF-A0A800JBQ4-F1
#
_entry.id   AF-A0A800JBQ4-F1
#
_cell.length_a   1.000
_cell.length_b   1.000
_cell.length_c   1.000
_cell.angle_alpha   90.00
_cell.angle_beta   90.00
_cell.angle_gamma   90.00
#
_symmetry.space_group_name_H-M   'P 1'
#
loop_
_entity.id
_entity.type
_entity.pdbx_description
1 polymer ?
#
loop_
_entity_poly.entity_id
_entity_poly.type
_entity_poly.pdbx_seq_one_letter_code
_entity_poly.pdbx_strand_id
1 'polypeptide(L)'
;LEWTLEFIAGSHQGNWYLPRTFLKKEAKWFPEGSLSDTPNIDENPEKYRVLSWELEPGDAVAFHMLTLHAGAGSGALRRVFSVRLIGDDIRHAPRDWETSPEFPGLSDQLPAGVPMDHELFPVIWPASRA
;
A
#
# COMPACT_ATOMS: atom_id res chain seq x y z
N LEU A 1 19.66 6.59 -10.78
CA LEU A 1 18.86 6.81 -9.55
C LEU A 1 17.56 7.56 -9.83
N GLU A 2 17.26 7.89 -11.08
CA GLU A 2 16.61 9.19 -11.27
C GLU A 2 15.10 9.20 -11.01
N TRP A 3 14.36 8.09 -11.09
CA TRP A 3 12.90 8.12 -10.92
C TRP A 3 12.32 6.82 -10.33
N THR A 4 12.82 6.38 -9.18
CA THR A 4 12.41 5.13 -8.50
C THR A 4 11.53 5.40 -7.27
N LEU A 5 11.03 4.33 -6.63
CA LEU A 5 10.35 4.45 -5.35
C LEU A 5 11.35 4.73 -4.23
N GLU A 6 10.90 5.49 -3.25
CA GLU A 6 11.58 5.76 -1.99
C GLU A 6 10.74 5.19 -0.85
N PHE A 7 11.41 4.69 0.19
CA PHE A 7 10.78 4.03 1.33
C PHE A 7 11.40 4.52 2.64
N ILE A 8 10.56 4.69 3.66
CA ILE A 8 11.06 4.93 5.02
C ILE A 8 11.24 3.58 5.71
N ALA A 9 12.50 3.20 5.96
CA ALA A 9 12.82 1.94 6.62
C ALA A 9 12.13 1.84 8.00
N GLY A 10 11.47 0.72 8.26
CA GLY A 10 10.80 0.45 9.54
C GLY A 10 9.45 1.16 9.75
N SER A 11 9.01 2.05 8.85
CA SER A 11 7.75 2.80 9.00
C SER A 11 6.51 1.91 9.17
N HIS A 12 6.51 0.72 8.58
CA HIS A 12 5.44 -0.28 8.71
C HIS A 12 5.24 -0.84 10.12
N GLN A 13 6.23 -0.69 11.02
CA GLN A 13 6.14 -1.11 12.42
C GLN A 13 5.59 0.00 13.33
N GLY A 14 5.47 1.22 12.80
CA GLY A 14 5.07 2.40 13.54
C GLY A 14 3.57 2.68 13.42
N ASN A 15 3.25 3.97 13.39
CA ASN A 15 1.88 4.44 13.33
C ASN A 15 1.22 4.11 11.99
N TRP A 16 -0.09 3.98 12.03
CA TRP A 16 -0.90 4.03 10.82
C TRP A 16 -1.09 5.50 10.44
N TYR A 17 -0.83 5.80 9.17
CA TYR A 17 -0.89 7.15 8.64
C TYR A 17 -2.17 7.39 7.85
N LEU A 18 -2.72 8.59 7.97
CA LEU A 18 -3.95 9.00 7.32
C LEU A 18 -3.75 9.03 5.79
N PRO A 19 -4.47 8.19 5.01
CA PRO A 19 -4.35 8.22 3.56
C PRO A 19 -4.89 9.54 3.00
N ARG A 20 -4.17 10.08 2.02
CA ARG A 20 -4.51 11.33 1.35
C ARG A 20 -4.69 11.11 -0.15
N THR A 21 -5.57 11.87 -0.78
CA THR A 21 -5.77 11.81 -2.24
C THR A 21 -4.50 12.25 -2.97
N PHE A 22 -4.12 11.55 -4.04
CA PHE A 22 -2.87 11.86 -4.77
C PHE A 22 -2.82 13.29 -5.33
N LEU A 23 -3.92 13.76 -5.92
CA LEU A 23 -3.95 15.06 -6.60
C LEU A 23 -4.13 16.23 -5.64
N LYS A 24 -5.07 16.12 -4.70
CA LYS A 24 -5.47 17.23 -3.82
C LYS A 24 -4.86 17.17 -2.42
N LYS A 25 -4.19 16.06 -2.06
CA LYS A 25 -3.63 15.80 -0.72
C LYS A 25 -4.66 15.89 0.41
N GLU A 26 -5.93 15.68 0.08
CA GLU A 26 -7.03 15.74 1.03
C GLU A 26 -7.04 14.46 1.87
N ALA A 27 -7.09 14.62 3.20
CA ALA A 27 -7.42 13.53 4.09
C ALA A 27 -8.84 13.06 3.79
N LYS A 28 -8.99 11.77 3.47
CA LYS A 28 -10.28 11.18 3.12
C LYS A 28 -10.44 9.86 3.87
N TRP A 29 -11.66 9.33 3.88
CA TRP A 29 -12.03 7.97 4.34
C TRP A 29 -12.04 7.76 5.85
N PHE A 30 -11.16 8.40 6.61
CA PHE A 30 -11.08 8.24 8.06
C PHE A 30 -11.45 9.53 8.79
N PRO A 31 -12.11 9.47 9.96
CA PRO A 31 -12.36 10.63 10.79
C PRO A 31 -11.05 11.35 11.16
N GLU A 32 -11.10 12.66 11.30
CA GLU A 32 -9.96 13.46 11.75
C GLU A 32 -9.45 12.96 13.11
N GLY A 33 -8.12 12.84 13.26
CA GLY A 33 -7.48 12.36 14.48
C GLY A 33 -7.51 10.83 14.69
N SER A 34 -8.16 10.05 13.83
CA SER A 34 -8.20 8.59 13.96
C SER A 34 -6.89 7.90 13.56
N LEU A 35 -6.09 8.53 12.70
CA LEU A 35 -4.78 8.07 12.23
C LEU A 35 -3.77 9.21 12.34
N SER A 36 -2.47 8.88 12.38
CA SER A 36 -1.41 9.89 12.44
C SER A 36 -1.25 10.62 11.11
N ASP A 37 -0.85 11.87 11.14
CA ASP A 37 -0.40 12.56 9.93
C ASP A 37 0.94 12.02 9.45
N THR A 38 1.11 11.97 8.13
CA THR A 38 2.41 11.63 7.54
C THR A 38 3.42 12.71 7.92
N PRO A 39 4.57 12.37 8.53
CA PRO A 39 5.57 13.36 8.87
C PRO A 39 6.14 14.04 7.62
N ASN A 40 6.52 15.31 7.74
CA ASN A 40 7.25 16.00 6.68
C ASN A 40 8.69 15.48 6.62
N ILE A 41 8.95 14.57 5.68
CA ILE A 41 10.25 13.94 5.50
C ILE A 41 11.28 14.91 4.94
N ASP A 42 10.85 15.81 4.04
CA ASP A 42 11.72 16.77 3.36
C ASP A 42 12.29 17.83 4.32
N GLU A 43 11.57 18.14 5.40
CA GLU A 43 12.02 19.10 6.41
C GLU A 43 13.11 18.55 7.33
N ASN A 44 13.22 17.23 7.50
CA ASN A 44 14.17 16.61 8.44
C ASN A 44 14.73 15.28 7.87
N PRO A 45 15.39 15.30 6.70
CA PRO A 45 15.79 14.09 5.99
C PRO A 45 16.74 13.21 6.81
N GLU A 46 17.58 13.79 7.67
CA GLU A 46 18.51 13.08 8.54
C GLU A 46 17.83 12.25 9.64
N LYS A 47 16.57 12.54 9.97
CA LYS A 47 15.80 11.79 10.97
C LYS A 47 15.27 10.47 10.42
N TYR A 48 15.18 10.34 9.10
CA TYR A 48 14.54 9.21 8.45
C TYR A 48 15.56 8.43 7.63
N ARG A 49 15.61 7.11 7.83
CA ARG A 49 16.38 6.24 6.94
C ARG A 49 15.58 5.98 5.67
N VAL A 50 15.76 6.85 4.69
CA VAL A 50 15.16 6.72 3.36
C VAL A 50 15.98 5.73 2.54
N LEU A 51 15.29 4.76 1.91
CA LEU A 51 15.86 3.75 1.04
C LEU A 51 15.33 3.91 -0.37
N SER A 52 16.22 3.83 -1.34
CA SER A 52 15.91 3.79 -2.76
C SER A 52 16.98 3.00 -3.50
N TRP A 53 16.61 2.43 -4.64
CA TRP A 53 17.50 1.62 -5.48
C TRP A 53 17.27 1.96 -6.94
N GLU A 54 18.34 1.92 -7.73
CA GLU A 54 18.22 1.86 -9.19
C GLU A 54 17.60 0.52 -9.57
N LEU A 55 16.65 0.54 -10.51
CA LEU A 55 15.94 -0.64 -10.98
C LEU A 55 16.06 -0.73 -12.49
N GLU A 56 16.41 -1.92 -12.98
CA GLU A 56 16.41 -2.27 -14.39
C GLU A 56 15.11 -3.01 -14.77
N PRO A 57 14.74 -3.08 -16.07
CA PRO A 57 13.60 -3.88 -16.50
C PRO A 57 13.74 -5.35 -16.07
N GLY A 58 12.83 -5.81 -15.21
CA GLY A 58 12.86 -7.16 -14.62
C GLY A 58 13.08 -7.15 -13.12
N ASP A 59 13.62 -6.07 -12.56
CA ASP A 59 13.75 -5.90 -11.12
C ASP A 59 12.38 -5.68 -10.46
N ALA A 60 12.27 -6.12 -9.22
CA ALA A 60 11.09 -5.95 -8.40
C ALA A 60 11.46 -5.51 -6.99
N VAL A 61 10.62 -4.66 -6.41
CA VAL A 61 10.70 -4.28 -4.99
C VAL A 61 9.41 -4.71 -4.32
N ALA A 62 9.55 -5.46 -3.22
CA ALA A 62 8.44 -5.86 -2.36
C ALA A 62 8.55 -5.14 -1.02
N PHE A 63 7.42 -4.63 -0.52
CA PHE A 63 7.35 -3.90 0.72
C PHE A 63 6.00 -4.10 1.40
N HIS A 64 5.95 -3.92 2.72
CA HIS A 64 4.72 -4.07 3.51
C HIS A 64 3.74 -2.94 3.20
N MET A 65 2.42 -3.20 3.15
CA MET A 65 1.39 -2.20 2.80
C MET A 65 1.39 -0.95 3.68
N LEU A 66 1.83 -1.06 4.94
CA LEU A 66 1.97 0.07 5.87
C LEU A 66 3.28 0.86 5.72
N THR A 67 4.18 0.45 4.81
CA THR A 67 5.43 1.18 4.59
C THR A 67 5.13 2.52 3.94
N LEU A 68 5.57 3.62 4.56
CA LEU A 68 5.56 4.92 3.92
C LEU A 68 6.50 4.89 2.73
N HIS A 69 5.94 5.23 1.57
CA HIS A 69 6.65 5.23 0.30
C HIS A 69 6.17 6.37 -0.58
N ALA A 70 7.07 6.84 -1.44
CA ALA A 70 6.80 7.86 -2.44
C ALA A 70 7.46 7.46 -3.75
N GLY A 71 6.97 8.03 -4.86
CA GLY A 71 7.64 7.90 -6.15
C GLY A 71 7.69 9.28 -6.78
N ALA A 72 8.89 9.69 -7.19
CA ALA A 72 9.03 10.90 -7.98
C ALA A 72 8.30 10.77 -9.33
N GLY A 73 7.95 11.92 -9.92
CA GLY A 73 7.60 12.00 -11.34
C GLY A 73 8.75 11.45 -12.21
N SER A 74 8.54 11.31 -13.52
CA SER A 74 9.64 10.89 -14.40
C SER A 74 9.72 11.81 -15.61
N GLY A 75 10.96 12.14 -16.02
CA GLY A 75 11.22 12.85 -17.27
C GLY A 75 11.06 11.96 -18.51
N ALA A 76 10.85 10.65 -18.34
CA ALA A 76 10.68 9.68 -19.41
C ALA A 76 9.49 8.74 -19.14
N LEU A 77 9.10 7.94 -20.13
CA LEU A 77 8.02 6.97 -19.95
C LEU A 77 8.47 5.85 -19.00
N ARG A 78 7.86 5.81 -17.81
CA ARG A 78 8.02 4.73 -16.82
C ARG A 78 6.80 3.82 -16.83
N ARG A 79 6.98 2.54 -17.16
CA ARG A 79 5.92 1.51 -17.08
C ARG A 79 6.22 0.59 -15.90
N VAL A 80 5.25 0.43 -15.01
CA VAL A 80 5.37 -0.41 -13.81
C VAL A 80 4.12 -1.28 -13.72
N PHE A 81 4.30 -2.53 -13.33
CA PHE A 81 3.23 -3.42 -12.94
C PHE A 81 3.29 -3.60 -11.42
N SER A 82 2.17 -3.40 -10.74
CA SER A 82 2.07 -3.51 -9.28
C SER A 82 1.02 -4.55 -8.93
N VAL A 83 1.37 -5.45 -8.02
CA VAL A 83 0.47 -6.45 -7.45
C VAL A 83 0.38 -6.24 -5.94
N ARG A 84 -0.81 -6.48 -5.39
CA ARG A 84 -1.03 -6.54 -3.94
C ARG A 84 -1.26 -7.99 -3.56
N LEU A 85 -0.50 -8.44 -2.58
CA LEU A 85 -0.57 -9.79 -2.02
C LEU A 85 -1.09 -9.68 -0.59
N ILE A 86 -1.94 -10.60 -0.20
CA ILE A 86 -2.53 -10.69 1.14
C ILE A 86 -2.15 -12.03 1.77
N GLY A 87 -2.04 -12.05 3.10
CA GLY A 87 -1.80 -13.26 3.87
C GLY A 87 -3.06 -14.12 4.00
N ASP A 88 -2.87 -15.34 4.49
CA ASP A 88 -3.94 -16.29 4.83
C ASP A 88 -4.69 -15.89 6.12
N ASP A 89 -4.16 -14.93 6.88
CA ASP A 89 -4.73 -14.33 8.07
C ASP A 89 -5.70 -13.18 7.79
N ILE A 90 -5.82 -12.75 6.52
CA ILE A 90 -6.63 -11.59 6.14
C ILE A 90 -8.12 -11.94 6.12
N ARG A 91 -8.92 -11.04 6.70
CA ARG A 91 -10.38 -11.10 6.74
C ARG A 91 -11.00 -10.02 5.87
N HIS A 92 -12.14 -10.32 5.27
CA HIS A 92 -12.90 -9.36 4.50
C HIS A 92 -13.39 -8.21 5.39
N ALA A 93 -12.97 -6.99 5.05
CA ALA A 93 -13.31 -5.78 5.79
C ALA A 93 -13.94 -4.76 4.83
N PRO A 94 -15.24 -4.91 4.49
CA PRO A 94 -15.91 -3.99 3.58
C PRO A 94 -15.91 -2.57 4.16
N ARG A 95 -15.84 -1.58 3.27
CA ARG A 95 -15.81 -0.17 3.63
C ARG A 95 -17.06 0.53 3.11
N ASP A 96 -17.55 1.49 3.88
CA ASP A 96 -18.71 2.33 3.49
C ASP A 96 -18.31 3.42 2.47
N TRP A 97 -17.14 3.29 1.86
CA TRP A 97 -16.59 4.20 0.88
C TRP A 97 -15.93 3.42 -0.26
N GLU A 98 -15.86 4.06 -1.42
CA GLU A 98 -15.20 3.50 -2.60
C GLU A 98 -13.70 3.26 -2.32
N THR A 99 -13.27 2.02 -2.59
CA THR A 99 -11.88 1.58 -2.45
C THR A 99 -11.23 1.51 -3.84
N SER A 100 -9.91 1.60 -3.90
CA SER A 100 -9.16 1.47 -5.15
C SER A 100 -8.14 0.34 -5.03
N PRO A 101 -8.31 -0.78 -5.76
CA PRO A 101 -9.36 -1.06 -6.73
C PRO A 101 -10.65 -1.43 -6.01
N GLU A 102 -11.78 -1.07 -6.62
CA GLU A 102 -13.08 -1.57 -6.18
C GLU A 102 -13.28 -3.01 -6.72
N PHE A 103 -13.99 -3.84 -5.96
CA PHE A 103 -14.45 -5.17 -6.38
C PHE A 103 -15.98 -5.20 -6.34
N PRO A 104 -16.66 -4.75 -7.42
CA PRO A 104 -18.12 -4.67 -7.45
C PRO A 104 -18.79 -6.01 -7.15
N GLY A 105 -19.79 -6.01 -6.26
CA GLY A 105 -20.55 -7.20 -5.86
C GLY A 105 -19.81 -8.17 -4.92
N LEU A 106 -18.58 -7.86 -4.49
CA LEU A 106 -17.86 -8.71 -3.53
C LEU A 106 -18.56 -8.76 -2.17
N SER A 107 -19.01 -7.61 -1.66
CA SER A 107 -19.66 -7.54 -0.34
C SER A 107 -20.99 -8.30 -0.25
N ASP A 108 -21.63 -8.53 -1.39
CA ASP A 108 -22.87 -9.33 -1.48
C ASP A 108 -22.58 -10.84 -1.44
N GLN A 109 -21.37 -11.24 -1.79
CA GLN A 109 -20.94 -12.65 -1.90
C GLN A 109 -20.06 -13.10 -0.74
N LEU A 110 -19.26 -12.18 -0.18
CA LEU A 110 -18.32 -12.44 0.90
C LEU A 110 -18.72 -11.61 2.13
N PRO A 111 -19.27 -12.22 3.21
CA PRO A 111 -19.66 -11.49 4.40
C PRO A 111 -18.49 -10.77 5.09
N ALA A 112 -18.78 -9.73 5.88
CA ALA A 112 -17.77 -9.05 6.67
C ALA A 112 -17.16 -9.99 7.74
N GLY A 113 -15.86 -9.88 7.97
CA GLY A 113 -15.12 -10.58 9.02
C GLY A 113 -14.75 -12.03 8.71
N VAL A 114 -15.21 -12.61 7.60
CA VAL A 114 -14.80 -13.96 7.17
C VAL A 114 -13.41 -13.93 6.51
N PRO A 115 -12.69 -15.06 6.42
CA PRO A 115 -11.44 -15.13 5.66
C PRO A 115 -11.62 -14.65 4.22
N MET A 116 -10.57 -14.07 3.62
CA MET A 116 -10.59 -13.59 2.23
C MET A 116 -10.47 -14.76 1.23
N ASP A 117 -11.45 -15.66 1.22
CA ASP A 117 -11.54 -16.82 0.34
C ASP A 117 -12.64 -16.61 -0.70
N HIS A 118 -12.25 -16.23 -1.92
CA HIS A 118 -13.15 -15.90 -3.02
C HIS A 118 -12.41 -16.01 -4.36
N GLU A 119 -13.11 -16.31 -5.46
CA GLU A 119 -12.51 -16.51 -6.80
C GLU A 119 -11.72 -15.32 -7.34
N LEU A 120 -12.05 -14.11 -6.89
CA LEU A 120 -11.34 -12.86 -7.21
C LEU A 120 -9.98 -12.74 -6.49
N PHE A 121 -9.71 -13.57 -5.50
CA PHE A 121 -8.48 -13.61 -4.71
C PHE A 121 -7.84 -15.01 -4.80
N PRO A 122 -7.33 -15.38 -5.99
CA PRO A 122 -6.78 -16.72 -6.20
C PRO A 122 -5.54 -16.96 -5.34
N VAL A 123 -5.41 -18.19 -4.83
CA VAL A 123 -4.21 -18.64 -4.12
C VAL A 123 -3.05 -18.75 -5.12
N ILE A 124 -2.01 -17.95 -4.91
CA ILE A 124 -0.79 -17.98 -5.75
C ILE A 124 0.33 -18.85 -5.17
N TRP A 125 0.28 -19.12 -3.86
CA TRP A 125 1.24 -19.95 -3.17
C TRP A 125 0.52 -20.73 -2.06
N PRO A 126 0.55 -22.08 -2.08
CA PRO A 126 -0.14 -22.86 -1.08
C PRO A 126 0.56 -22.70 0.28
N ALA A 127 -0.23 -22.64 1.36
CA ALA A 127 0.31 -22.74 2.70
C ALA A 127 1.12 -24.04 2.81
N SER A 128 2.40 -23.95 3.15
CA SER A 128 3.18 -25.13 3.51
C SER A 128 2.54 -25.69 4.77
N ARG A 129 1.87 -26.85 4.66
CA ARG A 129 1.45 -27.61 5.84
C ARG A 129 2.74 -28.05 6.54
N ALA A 130 3.08 -27.37 7.64
CA ALA A 130 4.06 -27.85 8.61
C ALA A 130 3.44 -28.97 9.45
#